data_AF-A0A6Y3EFP9-F1
#
_entry.id   AF-A0A6Y3EFP9-F1
#
_cell.length_a   1.000
_cell.length_b   1.000
_cell.length_c   1.000
_cell.angle_alpha   90.00
_cell.angle_beta   90.00
_cell.angle_gamma   90.00
#
_symmetry.space_group_name_H-M   'P 1'
#
loop_
_entity.id
_entity.type
_entity.pdbx_description
1 polymer ?
#
loop_
_entity_poly.entity_id
_entity_poly.type
_entity_poly.pdbx_seq_one_letter_code
_entity_poly.pdbx_strand_id
1 'polypeptide(L)'
;MTKLNQEGLTETQAQALLVLSLKNKKYNITLPGVFMDEALKNDQGKPFHSGYYSFGVGYDSPSAGATDIWGLFSVSPKTGDIWEEYSCERISFPALQKIQQEIMKKTGATFASEVVQRRGLGCTDE
;
A
#
# COMPACT_ATOMS: atom_id res chain seq x y z
N MET A 1 -6.22 -9.31 -15.63
CA MET A 1 -5.24 -9.18 -14.53
C MET A 1 -3.90 -9.69 -15.03
N THR A 2 -2.89 -8.84 -15.04
CA THR A 2 -1.50 -9.16 -15.43
C THR A 2 -0.95 -10.27 -14.52
N LYS A 3 -0.10 -11.14 -15.07
CA LYS A 3 0.38 -12.37 -14.42
C LYS A 3 1.18 -12.05 -13.14
N LEU A 4 0.68 -12.47 -11.97
CA LEU A 4 1.44 -12.48 -10.71
C LEU A 4 2.61 -13.47 -10.83
N ASN A 5 3.83 -13.02 -10.56
CA ASN A 5 5.03 -13.86 -10.52
C ASN A 5 5.26 -14.40 -9.09
N GLN A 6 6.21 -15.32 -8.91
CA GLN A 6 6.57 -15.82 -7.57
C GLN A 6 7.27 -14.77 -6.71
N GLU A 7 7.79 -13.71 -7.33
CA GLU A 7 8.43 -12.59 -6.63
C GLU A 7 7.41 -11.63 -5.99
N GLY A 8 6.12 -11.74 -6.33
CA GLY A 8 5.04 -10.96 -5.74
C GLY A 8 4.44 -9.94 -6.69
N LEU A 9 3.81 -8.92 -6.11
CA LEU A 9 3.28 -7.77 -6.84
C LEU A 9 4.43 -6.92 -7.37
N THR A 10 4.31 -6.43 -8.61
CA THR A 10 5.05 -5.26 -9.05
C THR A 10 4.53 -4.00 -8.36
N GLU A 11 5.30 -2.91 -8.38
CA GLU A 11 4.86 -1.60 -7.85
C GLU A 11 3.50 -1.17 -8.42
N THR A 12 3.32 -1.26 -9.74
CA THR A 12 2.04 -0.94 -10.40
C THR A 12 0.88 -1.83 -9.92
N GLN A 13 1.15 -3.11 -9.64
CA GLN A 13 0.14 -4.02 -9.10
C GLN A 13 -0.22 -3.68 -7.64
N ALA A 14 0.78 -3.30 -6.84
CA ALA A 14 0.57 -2.83 -5.47
C ALA A 14 -0.23 -1.52 -5.43
N GLN A 15 0.10 -0.57 -6.30
CA GLN A 15 -0.64 0.69 -6.45
C GLN A 15 -2.10 0.43 -6.89
N ALA A 16 -2.33 -0.48 -7.84
CA ALA A 16 -3.69 -0.86 -8.25
C ALA A 16 -4.50 -1.53 -7.11
N LEU A 17 -3.85 -2.34 -6.28
CA LEU A 17 -4.47 -2.94 -5.10
C LEU A 17 -4.83 -1.88 -4.04
N LEU A 18 -3.97 -0.87 -3.85
CA LEU A 18 -4.23 0.26 -2.98
C LEU A 18 -5.41 1.11 -3.49
N VAL A 19 -5.43 1.47 -4.78
CA VAL A 19 -6.54 2.17 -5.46
C VAL A 19 -7.88 1.46 -5.20
N LEU A 20 -7.92 0.13 -5.33
CA LEU A 20 -9.12 -0.67 -5.05
C LEU A 20 -9.53 -0.55 -3.57
N SER A 21 -8.56 -0.60 -2.67
CA SER A 21 -8.78 -0.54 -1.22
C SER A 21 -9.27 0.84 -0.75
N LEU A 22 -8.71 1.92 -1.31
CA LEU A 22 -9.12 3.30 -1.05
C LEU A 22 -10.54 3.57 -1.55
N LYS A 23 -10.91 3.06 -2.74
CA LYS A 23 -12.30 3.10 -3.24
C LYS A 23 -13.27 2.40 -2.28
N ASN A 24 -12.89 1.26 -1.71
CA ASN A 24 -13.70 0.56 -0.71
C ASN A 24 -13.89 1.43 0.56
N LYS A 25 -12.83 2.12 1.00
CA LYS A 25 -12.83 3.10 2.10
C LYS A 25 -13.49 4.45 1.76
N LYS A 26 -14.09 4.59 0.57
CA LYS A 26 -14.82 5.78 0.09
C LYS A 26 -13.96 7.02 -0.18
N TYR A 27 -12.65 6.86 -0.34
CA TYR A 27 -11.80 7.92 -0.87
C TYR A 27 -12.20 8.21 -2.32
N ASN A 28 -12.38 9.49 -2.66
CA ASN A 28 -12.63 9.92 -4.03
C ASN A 28 -11.32 10.05 -4.82
N ILE A 29 -10.67 8.92 -5.07
CA ILE A 29 -9.36 8.87 -5.76
C ILE A 29 -9.40 9.26 -7.24
N THR A 30 -10.58 9.61 -7.77
CA THR A 30 -10.77 10.10 -9.14
C THR A 30 -11.02 11.60 -9.20
N LEU A 31 -11.08 12.28 -8.05
CA LEU A 31 -11.23 13.72 -7.96
C LEU A 31 -10.01 14.41 -8.63
N PRO A 32 -10.21 15.34 -9.57
CA PRO A 32 -9.10 16.13 -10.13
C PRO A 32 -8.32 16.84 -9.03
N GLY A 33 -6.99 16.68 -9.03
CA GLY A 33 -6.09 17.19 -7.98
C GLY A 33 -5.69 16.13 -6.96
N VAL A 34 -6.34 14.96 -6.92
CA VAL A 34 -5.84 13.83 -6.12
C VAL A 34 -4.66 13.20 -6.82
N PHE A 35 -3.61 12.92 -6.05
CA PHE A 35 -2.42 12.25 -6.53
C PHE A 35 -2.06 11.05 -5.65
N MET A 36 -1.38 10.11 -6.30
CA MET A 36 -0.72 8.97 -5.69
C MET A 36 0.46 8.67 -6.61
N ASP A 37 1.62 9.19 -6.23
CA ASP A 37 2.83 9.10 -7.03
C ASP A 37 3.41 7.67 -7.04
N GLU A 38 4.59 7.52 -7.64
CA GLU A 38 5.39 6.31 -7.52
C GLU A 38 5.68 5.96 -6.05
N ALA A 39 6.03 4.70 -5.80
CA ALA A 39 6.39 4.27 -4.46
C ALA A 39 7.59 5.05 -3.93
N LEU A 40 7.47 5.54 -2.70
CA LEU A 40 8.51 6.29 -2.01
C LEU A 40 9.79 5.45 -1.90
N LYS A 41 10.92 6.11 -2.19
CA LYS A 41 12.25 5.55 -2.11
C LYS A 41 13.09 6.34 -1.11
N ASN A 42 14.04 5.67 -0.47
CA ASN A 42 15.07 6.34 0.34
C ASN A 42 16.13 7.02 -0.55
N ASP A 43 17.10 7.67 0.08
CA ASP A 43 18.24 8.34 -0.56
C ASP A 43 19.09 7.43 -1.45
N GLN A 44 19.06 6.11 -1.22
CA GLN A 44 19.72 5.09 -2.03
C GLN A 44 18.87 4.56 -3.20
N GLY A 45 17.66 5.11 -3.40
CA GLY A 45 16.72 4.64 -4.42
C GLY A 45 16.06 3.30 -4.09
N LYS A 46 16.18 2.79 -2.86
CA LYS A 46 15.52 1.57 -2.38
C LYS A 46 14.14 1.90 -1.81
N PRO A 47 13.23 0.92 -1.68
CA PRO A 47 11.94 1.14 -1.05
C PRO A 47 12.08 1.82 0.32
N PHE A 48 11.21 2.78 0.62
CA PHE A 48 11.21 3.53 1.88
C PHE A 48 11.13 2.60 3.10
N HIS A 49 10.21 1.63 3.06
CA HIS A 49 10.14 0.52 4.01
C HIS A 49 10.58 -0.79 3.36
N SER A 50 11.50 -1.51 4.03
CA SER A 50 11.97 -2.80 3.51
C SER A 50 10.82 -3.80 3.42
N GLY A 51 10.61 -4.37 2.24
CA GLY A 51 9.54 -5.33 2.00
C GLY A 51 8.17 -4.73 1.68
N TYR A 52 8.05 -3.41 1.56
CA TYR A 52 6.80 -2.72 1.21
C TYR A 52 7.01 -1.71 0.09
N TYR A 53 5.96 -1.49 -0.70
CA TYR A 53 5.84 -0.26 -1.50
C TYR A 53 5.01 0.74 -0.72
N SER A 54 5.57 1.92 -0.45
CA SER A 54 4.90 2.98 0.32
C SER A 54 4.44 4.09 -0.61
N PHE A 55 3.17 4.50 -0.51
CA PHE A 55 2.54 5.48 -1.38
C PHE A 55 1.95 6.61 -0.53
N GLY A 56 2.38 7.84 -0.80
CA GLY A 56 1.69 9.03 -0.31
C GLY A 56 0.42 9.26 -1.13
N VAL A 57 -0.69 9.55 -0.46
CA VAL A 57 -1.94 9.95 -1.11
C VAL A 57 -2.32 11.32 -0.59
N GLY A 58 -2.63 12.22 -1.51
CA GLY A 58 -3.00 13.59 -1.15
C GLY A 58 -3.86 14.27 -2.19
N TYR A 59 -4.20 15.51 -1.91
CA TYR A 59 -5.06 16.36 -2.73
C TYR A 59 -4.51 17.78 -2.81
N ASP A 60 -4.26 18.23 -4.04
CA ASP A 60 -3.92 19.62 -4.35
C ASP A 60 -5.20 20.38 -4.73
N SER A 61 -5.72 21.14 -3.75
CA SER A 61 -6.84 22.05 -3.99
C SER A 61 -6.33 23.34 -4.66
N PRO A 62 -6.97 23.82 -5.74
CA PRO A 62 -6.61 25.08 -6.38
C PRO A 62 -6.71 26.31 -5.45
N SER A 63 -7.46 26.21 -4.35
CA SER A 63 -7.66 27.30 -3.40
C SER A 63 -6.80 27.18 -2.13
N ALA A 64 -6.07 26.08 -1.95
CA ALA A 64 -5.23 25.87 -0.79
C ALA A 64 -3.79 26.36 -1.04
N GLY A 65 -3.15 26.89 0.01
CA GLY A 65 -1.74 27.30 -0.04
C GLY A 65 -0.75 26.14 0.13
N ALA A 66 -1.24 24.93 0.38
CA ALA A 66 -0.44 23.72 0.57
C ALA A 66 -1.27 22.47 0.22
N THR A 67 -0.58 21.38 -0.08
CA THR A 67 -1.15 20.06 -0.33
C THR A 67 -1.81 19.48 0.93
N ASP A 68 -2.99 18.88 0.77
CA ASP A 68 -3.67 18.15 1.83
C ASP A 68 -3.29 16.66 1.76
N ILE A 69 -2.55 16.16 2.76
CA ILE A 69 -2.08 14.77 2.78
C ILE A 69 -3.13 13.90 3.44
N TRP A 70 -3.67 12.96 2.67
CA TRP A 70 -4.73 12.05 3.10
C TRP A 70 -4.21 10.82 3.83
N GLY A 71 -2.98 10.39 3.55
CA GLY A 71 -2.34 9.30 4.28
C GLY A 71 -1.06 8.81 3.63
N LEU A 72 -0.36 7.96 4.37
CA LEU A 72 0.80 7.20 3.89
C LEU A 72 0.46 5.72 3.98
N PHE A 73 0.48 5.03 2.83
CA PHE A 73 0.03 3.65 2.74
C PHE A 73 1.15 2.71 2.32
N SER A 74 1.36 1.63 3.07
CA SER A 74 2.34 0.60 2.73
C SER A 74 1.67 -0.69 2.28
N VAL A 75 2.08 -1.21 1.12
CA VAL A 75 1.55 -2.43 0.51
C VAL A 75 2.64 -3.49 0.39
N SER A 76 2.43 -4.67 1.00
CA SER A 76 3.36 -5.80 0.84
C SER A 76 3.21 -6.39 -0.57
N PRO A 77 4.31 -6.55 -1.33
CA PRO A 77 4.27 -7.25 -2.59
C PRO A 77 4.09 -8.76 -2.43
N LYS A 78 4.41 -9.34 -1.26
CA LYS A 78 4.36 -10.80 -1.07
C LYS A 78 3.04 -11.30 -0.52
N THR A 79 2.30 -10.47 0.21
CA THR A 79 1.04 -10.86 0.84
C THR A 79 -0.13 -9.98 0.43
N GLY A 80 0.14 -8.81 -0.16
CA GLY A 80 -0.87 -7.79 -0.42
C GLY A 80 -1.40 -7.14 0.86
N ASP A 81 -0.71 -7.28 1.99
CA ASP A 81 -1.08 -6.60 3.24
C ASP A 81 -1.00 -5.09 3.05
N ILE A 82 -1.96 -4.35 3.61
CA ILE A 82 -2.04 -2.90 3.44
C ILE A 82 -2.22 -2.24 4.80
N TRP A 83 -1.34 -1.28 5.08
CA TRP A 83 -1.38 -0.45 6.29
C TRP A 83 -1.45 1.02 5.89
N GLU A 84 -2.27 1.79 6.61
CA GLU A 84 -2.17 3.24 6.65
C GLU A 84 -1.30 3.59 7.87
N GLU A 85 -0.16 4.22 7.62
CA GLU A 85 0.92 4.37 8.59
C GLU A 85 0.64 5.46 9.63
N TYR A 86 -0.08 6.52 9.27
CA TYR A 86 -0.33 7.63 10.20
C TYR A 86 -1.32 7.26 11.31
N SER A 87 -2.37 6.52 10.96
CA SER A 87 -3.37 5.99 11.89
C SER A 87 -3.02 4.59 12.41
N CYS A 88 -1.97 3.97 11.87
CA CYS A 88 -1.60 2.58 12.15
C CYS A 88 -2.77 1.61 11.92
N GLU A 89 -3.61 1.88 10.92
CA GLU A 89 -4.76 1.04 10.59
C GLU A 89 -4.40 0.03 9.50
N ARG A 90 -4.58 -1.25 9.80
CA ARG A 90 -4.55 -2.31 8.78
C ARG A 90 -5.84 -2.29 7.96
N ILE A 91 -5.76 -2.05 6.65
CA ILE A 91 -6.93 -2.10 5.78
C ILE A 91 -7.33 -3.55 5.54
N SER A 92 -8.57 -3.88 5.90
CA SER A 92 -9.11 -5.24 5.78
C SER A 92 -10.58 -5.22 5.40
N PHE A 93 -10.94 -6.00 4.37
CA PHE A 93 -12.32 -6.27 3.97
C PHE A 93 -12.39 -7.57 3.14
N PRO A 94 -13.55 -8.24 3.04
CA PRO A 94 -13.63 -9.60 2.48
C PRO A 94 -13.07 -9.76 1.06
N ALA A 95 -13.26 -8.77 0.19
CA ALA A 95 -12.74 -8.82 -1.18
C ALA A 95 -11.20 -8.68 -1.21
N LEU A 96 -10.63 -7.82 -0.38
CA LEU A 96 -9.16 -7.69 -0.24
C LEU A 96 -8.55 -8.98 0.32
N GLN A 97 -9.17 -9.58 1.34
CA GLN A 97 -8.69 -10.83 1.93
C GLN A 97 -8.61 -11.97 0.91
N LYS A 98 -9.59 -12.08 0.00
CA LYS A 98 -9.56 -13.06 -1.10
C LYS A 98 -8.39 -12.83 -2.04
N ILE A 99 -8.12 -11.57 -2.38
CA ILE A 99 -6.97 -11.21 -3.24
C ILE A 99 -5.65 -11.55 -2.52
N GLN A 100 -5.53 -11.17 -1.25
CA GLN A 100 -4.34 -11.47 -0.42
C GLN A 100 -4.09 -12.96 -0.30
N GLN A 101 -5.13 -13.80 -0.16
CA GLN A 101 -5.00 -15.26 -0.16
C GLN A 101 -4.41 -15.79 -1.47
N GLU A 102 -4.84 -15.28 -2.63
CA GLU A 102 -4.29 -15.69 -3.93
C GLU A 102 -2.83 -15.22 -4.11
N ILE A 103 -2.49 -14.03 -3.59
CA ILE A 103 -1.11 -13.52 -3.59
C ILE A 103 -0.24 -14.44 -2.72
N MET A 104 -0.64 -14.70 -1.47
CA MET A 104 0.09 -15.58 -0.53
C MET A 104 0.26 -17.00 -1.09
N LYS A 105 -0.77 -17.54 -1.74
CA LYS A 105 -0.69 -18.85 -2.41
C LYS A 105 0.33 -18.87 -3.55
N LYS A 106 0.47 -17.77 -4.28
CA LYS A 106 1.42 -17.62 -5.39
C LYS A 106 2.86 -17.44 -4.92
N THR A 107 3.07 -16.64 -3.88
CA THR A 107 4.39 -16.25 -3.37
C THR A 107 4.93 -17.21 -2.33
N GLY A 108 4.06 -18.00 -1.69
CA GLY A 108 4.39 -18.85 -0.54
C GLY A 108 4.58 -18.06 0.76
N ALA A 109 4.41 -16.74 0.74
CA ALA A 109 4.52 -15.90 1.92
C ALA A 109 3.24 -15.95 2.78
N THR A 110 3.38 -15.57 4.04
CA THR A 110 2.27 -15.40 4.98
C THR A 110 2.42 -14.07 5.70
N PHE A 111 1.35 -13.55 6.31
CA PHE A 111 1.49 -12.37 7.18
C PHE A 111 2.51 -12.59 8.31
N ALA A 112 2.66 -13.83 8.80
CA ALA A 112 3.64 -14.18 9.83
C ALA A 112 5.09 -14.14 9.30
N SER A 113 5.33 -14.45 8.03
CA SER A 113 6.69 -14.39 7.46
C SER A 113 7.21 -12.97 7.27
N GLU A 114 6.34 -11.96 7.37
CA GLU A 114 6.68 -10.54 7.17
C GLU A 114 6.68 -9.72 8.48
N VAL A 115 6.67 -10.36 9.65
CA VAL A 115 6.62 -9.67 10.95
C VAL A 115 7.74 -8.64 11.09
N VAL A 116 8.98 -8.99 10.73
CA VAL A 116 10.13 -8.08 10.85
C VAL A 116 9.96 -6.85 9.94
N GLN A 117 9.52 -7.06 8.70
CA GLN A 117 9.27 -5.97 7.75
C GLN A 117 8.10 -5.10 8.24
N ARG A 118 7.02 -5.72 8.73
CA ARG A 118 5.85 -5.00 9.24
C ARG A 118 6.16 -4.15 10.48
N ARG A 119 7.00 -4.64 11.39
CA ARG A 119 7.51 -3.83 12.52
C ARG A 119 8.28 -2.61 12.04
N GLY A 120 8.94 -2.69 10.88
CA GLY A 120 9.61 -1.57 10.22
C GLY A 120 8.67 -0.40 9.87
N LEU A 121 7.36 -0.64 9.76
CA LEU A 121 6.36 0.41 9.55
C LEU A 121 6.11 1.26 10.81
N GLY A 122 6.51 0.77 11.99
CA GLY A 122 6.27 1.46 13.27
C GLY A 122 4.83 1.38 13.79
N CYS A 123 3.96 0.56 13.16
CA CYS A 123 2.54 0.44 13.53
C CYS A 123 2.21 -0.67 14.54
N THR A 124 3.09 -1.65 14.73
CA THR A 124 2.84 -2.82 15.59
C THR A 124 4.07 -3.22 16.39
N ASP A 125 3.87 -3.56 17.67
CA ASP A 125 4.90 -4.18 18.51
C ASP A 125 5.01 -5.72 18.29
N GLU A 126 4.02 -6.31 17.62
CA GLU A 126 3.92 -7.76 17.32
C GLU A 126 5.00 -8.30 16.39
#